data_AF-A0A6B1CMA0-F1
#
_entry.id   AF-A0A6B1CMA0-F1
#
_cell.length_a   1.000
_cell.length_b   1.000
_cell.length_c   1.000
_cell.angle_alpha   90.00
_cell.angle_beta   90.00
_cell.angle_gamma   90.00
#
_symmetry.space_group_name_H-M   'P 1'
#
loop_
_entity.id
_entity.type
_entity.pdbx_description
1 polymer ?
#
loop_
_entity_poly.entity_id
_entity_poly.type
_entity_poly.pdbx_seq_one_letter_code
_entity_poly.pdbx_strand_id
1 'polypeptide(L)' 'MEVLKILDKPDAIDWEYDEEADVLYLSVGTPKPAVGVDIGEGVVVRYDEVNNEVVGLTVLGLRERVIKEIAESSD' A
#
# COMPACT_ATOMS: atom_id res chain seq x y z
N MET A 1 -16.54 18.86 -2.28
CA MET A 1 -15.62 17.81 -1.81
C MET A 1 -15.42 16.91 -3.01
N GLU A 2 -14.30 17.05 -3.71
CA GLU A 2 -13.99 16.17 -4.86
C GLU A 2 -13.60 14.79 -4.32
N VAL A 3 -14.24 13.76 -4.86
CA VAL A 3 -13.94 12.37 -4.53
C VAL A 3 -12.66 12.01 -5.28
N LEU A 4 -11.56 11.76 -4.54
CA LEU A 4 -10.32 11.25 -5.12
C LEU A 4 -10.64 9.94 -5.85
N LYS A 5 -10.52 9.94 -7.18
CA LYS A 5 -10.65 8.74 -8.00
C LYS A 5 -9.44 7.84 -7.76
N ILE A 6 -9.62 6.81 -6.94
CA ILE A 6 -8.61 5.76 -6.78
C ILE A 6 -8.73 4.81 -7.97
N LEU A 7 -7.75 4.85 -8.88
CA LEU A 7 -7.44 3.87 -9.93
C LEU A 7 -8.49 3.73 -11.07
N ASP A 8 -8.54 4.71 -11.97
CA ASP A 8 -9.43 4.73 -13.16
C ASP A 8 -8.88 3.86 -14.34
N LYS A 9 -7.67 3.28 -14.21
CA LYS A 9 -7.05 2.36 -15.19
C LYS A 9 -6.39 1.19 -14.47
N PRO A 10 -6.39 -0.03 -15.04
CA PRO A 10 -5.58 -1.12 -14.55
C PRO A 10 -4.12 -0.86 -14.97
N ASP A 11 -3.52 0.15 -14.37
CA ASP A 11 -2.07 0.25 -14.38
C ASP A 11 -1.53 -1.05 -13.74
N ALA A 12 -0.46 -1.59 -14.31
CA ALA A 12 0.12 -2.84 -13.81
C ALA A 12 0.46 -2.67 -12.33
N ILE A 13 -0.10 -3.54 -11.49
CA ILE A 13 0.23 -3.58 -10.06
C ILE A 13 1.37 -4.58 -9.90
N ASP A 14 2.48 -4.09 -9.39
CA ASP A 14 3.62 -4.90 -8.99
C ASP A 14 3.69 -4.97 -7.46
N TRP A 15 4.13 -6.09 -6.93
CA TRP A 15 4.21 -6.29 -5.49
C TRP A 15 5.40 -7.14 -5.09
N GLU A 16 5.99 -6.78 -3.96
CA GLU A 16 7.13 -7.48 -3.38
C GLU A 16 6.93 -7.57 -1.87
N TYR A 17 7.06 -8.77 -1.32
CA TYR A 17 7.02 -8.99 0.11
C TYR A 17 8.42 -9.33 0.62
N ASP A 18 8.91 -8.50 1.53
CA ASP A 18 10.15 -8.72 2.27
C ASP A 18 9.82 -9.55 3.51
N GLU A 19 10.18 -10.84 3.46
CA GLU A 19 9.91 -11.79 4.54
C GLU A 19 10.68 -11.49 5.84
N GLU A 20 11.89 -10.93 5.71
CA GLU A 20 12.78 -10.61 6.83
C GLU A 20 12.26 -9.37 7.58
N ALA A 21 11.84 -8.34 6.84
CA ALA A 21 11.31 -7.11 7.40
C ALA A 21 9.81 -7.19 7.77
N ASP A 22 9.08 -8.20 7.28
CA ASP A 22 7.62 -8.27 7.36
C ASP A 22 6.94 -7.06 6.71
N VAL A 23 7.34 -6.75 5.47
CA VAL A 23 6.88 -5.57 4.74
C VAL A 23 6.40 -5.93 3.35
N LEU A 24 5.19 -5.49 2.99
CA LEU A 24 4.66 -5.58 1.64
C LEU A 24 4.79 -4.22 0.94
N TYR A 25 5.44 -4.22 -0.22
CA TYR A 25 5.48 -3.11 -1.16
C TYR A 25 4.49 -3.38 -2.29
N LEU A 26 3.62 -2.41 -2.57
CA LEU A 26 2.71 -2.39 -3.71
C LEU A 26 3.04 -1.17 -4.56
N SER A 27 3.29 -1.36 -5.83
CA SER A 27 3.58 -0.29 -6.80
C SER A 27 2.55 -0.31 -7.92
N VAL A 28 2.14 0.88 -8.37
CA VAL A 28 1.16 1.04 -9.44
C VAL A 28 1.81 1.71 -10.64
N GLY A 29 1.78 1.02 -11.78
CA GLY A 29 2.36 1.49 -13.02
C GLY A 29 3.89 1.49 -13.00
N THR A 30 4.50 2.41 -13.74
CA THR A 30 5.96 2.51 -13.81
C THR A 30 6.55 3.23 -12.59
N PRO A 31 7.76 2.87 -12.13
CA PRO A 31 8.42 3.57 -11.02
C PRO A 31 8.49 5.08 -11.25
N LYS A 32 7.97 5.85 -10.29
CA LYS A 32 7.98 7.32 -10.29
C LYS A 32 8.31 7.87 -8.90
N PRO A 33 8.91 9.08 -8.81
CA PRO A 33 9.13 9.75 -7.52
C PRO A 33 7.81 9.91 -6.76
N ALA A 34 7.84 9.62 -5.46
CA ALA A 34 6.67 9.71 -4.60
C ALA A 34 7.09 10.04 -3.17
N VAL A 35 6.24 10.78 -2.46
CA VAL A 35 6.34 10.98 -1.02
C VAL A 35 5.65 9.84 -0.30
N GLY A 36 6.19 9.46 0.86
CA GLY A 36 5.55 8.51 1.76
C GLY A 36 4.69 9.25 2.77
N VAL A 37 3.40 8.98 2.80
CA VAL A 37 2.45 9.53 3.78
C VAL A 37 2.01 8.40 4.70
N ASP A 38 2.42 8.45 5.96
CA ASP A 38 1.94 7.52 6.99
C ASP A 38 0.47 7.83 7.31
N ILE A 39 -0.41 6.85 7.10
CA ILE A 39 -1.84 6.97 7.37
C ILE A 39 -2.26 6.23 8.65
N GLY A 40 -1.29 5.75 9.42
CA GLY A 40 -1.50 4.99 10.64
C GLY A 40 -1.55 3.48 10.38
N GLU A 41 -1.61 2.75 11.49
CA GLU A 41 -1.66 1.28 11.49
C GLU A 41 -0.62 0.67 10.55
N GLY A 42 0.62 1.16 10.54
CA GLY A 42 1.71 0.59 9.74
C GLY A 42 1.48 0.63 8.23
N VAL A 43 0.58 1.49 7.72
CA VAL A 43 0.36 1.68 6.29
C VAL A 43 0.92 3.04 5.87
N VAL A 44 1.78 3.02 4.85
CA VAL A 44 2.33 4.21 4.21
C VAL A 44 1.85 4.27 2.77
N VAL A 45 1.21 5.38 2.40
CA VAL A 45 0.79 5.66 1.02
C VAL A 45 1.95 6.28 0.26
N ARG A 46 2.23 5.78 -0.94
CA ARG A 46 3.16 6.40 -1.88
C ARG A 46 2.35 7.34 -2.78
N TYR A 47 2.55 8.64 -2.63
CA TYR A 47 1.80 9.68 -3.33
C TYR A 47 2.71 10.50 -4.26
N ASP A 48 2.29 10.66 -5.50
CA ASP A 48 2.91 11.58 -6.46
C ASP A 48 2.25 12.96 -6.33
N GLU A 49 2.97 13.89 -5.70
CA GLU A 49 2.48 15.26 -5.46
C GLU A 49 2.35 16.08 -6.76
N VAL A 50 3.05 15.70 -7.83
CA VAL A 50 3.02 16.44 -9.09
C VAL A 50 1.73 16.14 -9.84
N ASN A 51 1.35 14.86 -9.91
CA ASN A 51 0.17 14.41 -10.64
C ASN A 51 -1.07 14.25 -9.74
N ASN A 52 -0.91 14.37 -8.43
CA ASN A 52 -1.94 14.14 -7.41
C ASN A 52 -2.53 12.72 -7.44
N GLU A 53 -1.65 11.71 -7.47
CA GLU A 53 -2.05 10.31 -7.63
C GLU A 53 -1.41 9.42 -6.56
N VAL A 54 -2.15 8.39 -6.14
CA VAL A 54 -1.58 7.29 -5.36
C VAL A 54 -0.87 6.34 -6.31
N VAL A 55 0.40 6.08 -6.04
CA VAL A 55 1.29 5.31 -6.92
C VAL A 55 1.83 4.05 -6.25
N GLY A 56 1.43 3.79 -5.01
CA GLY A 56 1.81 2.59 -4.28
C GLY A 56 1.42 2.64 -2.80
N LEU A 57 1.68 1.53 -2.12
CA LEU A 57 1.47 1.34 -0.69
C LEU A 57 2.67 0.57 -0.10
N THR A 58 2.98 0.84 1.16
CA THR A 58 3.88 0.03 1.98
C THR A 58 3.11 -0.38 3.22
N VAL A 59 3.01 -1.69 3.48
CA VAL A 59 2.31 -2.24 4.63
C VAL A 59 3.32 -2.96 5.52
N LEU A 60 3.45 -2.48 6.75
CA LEU A 60 4.34 -3.03 7.77
C LEU A 60 3.59 -4.04 8.64
N GLY A 61 4.26 -5.14 8.98
CA GLY A 61 3.72 -6.21 9.83
C GLY A 61 2.57 -6.95 9.16
N LEU A 62 2.64 -7.19 7.84
CA LEU A 62 1.56 -7.83 7.10
C LEU A 62 1.25 -9.22 7.64
N ARG A 63 2.28 -10.04 7.87
CA ARG A 63 2.11 -11.43 8.33
C ARG A 63 1.46 -11.46 9.71
N GLU A 64 1.93 -10.62 10.64
CA GLU A 64 1.33 -10.51 11.99
C GLU A 64 -0.17 -10.17 11.91
N ARG A 65 -0.53 -9.17 11.09
CA ARG A 65 -1.92 -8.76 10.89
C ARG A 65 -2.78 -9.90 10.36
N VAL A 66 -2.32 -10.58 9.31
CA VAL A 66 -3.08 -11.67 8.68
C VAL A 66 -3.30 -12.82 9.66
N ILE A 67 -2.27 -13.21 10.42
CA ILE A 67 -2.40 -14.27 11.43
C ILE A 67 -3.43 -13.89 12.50
N LYS A 68 -3.37 -12.64 12.99
CA LYS A 68 -4.30 -12.14 13.98
C LYS A 68 -5.75 -12.19 13.49
N GLU A 69 -6.02 -11.67 12.30
CA GLU A 69 -7.38 -11.66 11.72
C GLU A 69 -7.91 -13.08 11.49
N ILE A 70 -7.07 -14.01 11.03
CA ILE A 70 -7.48 -15.42 10.87
C ILE A 70 -7.84 -16.04 12.22
N ALA A 71 -7.04 -15.79 13.26
CA ALA A 71 -7.31 -16.30 14.60
C ALA A 71 -8.61 -15.75 15.17
N GLU A 72 -8.86 -14.44 15.04
CA GLU A 72 -10.07 -13.76 15.53
C GLU A 72 -11.33 -14.16 14.74
N SER A 73 -11.20 -14.55 13.46
CA SER A 73 -12.33 -15.04 12.65
C SER A 73 -12.74 -16.50 12.94
N SER A 74 -11.99 -17.21 13.77
CA SER A 74 -12.20 -18.63 14.08
C SER A 74 -12.96 -18.87 15.41
N ASP A 75 -13.31 -17.81 16.14
CA ASP A 75 -14.16 -17.82 17.35
C ASP A 75 -15.62 -17.45 17.03
#